data_AF-A0AA39KAP0-F1
#
_entry.id   AF-A0AA39KAP0-F1
#
_cell.length_a   1.000
_cell.length_b   1.000
_cell.length_c   1.000
_cell.angle_alpha   90.00
_cell.angle_beta   90.00
_cell.angle_gamma   90.00
#
_symmetry.space_group_name_H-M   'P 1'
#
loop_
_entity.id
_entity.type
_entity.pdbx_description
1 polymer ?
#
loop_
_entity_poly.entity_id
_entity_poly.type
_entity_poly.pdbx_seq_one_letter_code
_entity_poly.pdbx_strand_id
1 'polypeptide(L)'
;MSRSPPPHWPKDVVYLSSPTYHASVSMDARKFMEPSPVKKGSWGKSSVVVIRRISRPEHPAFGQLGLFAAKKIPPKTHIVDYIAGEIHCENRLDSDYDLCLHRFEDGSCIGVDAGRMGNEARFVNDFRGIKDKPNAVFADRRSEFGDLRMGIWSSHEGIKKGEEIVVSYGKAWWLARTK
;
A
#
# COMPACT_ATOMS: atom_id res chain seq x y z
N MET A 1 -8.09 7.24 18.98
CA MET A 1 -7.45 8.56 18.82
C MET A 1 -7.06 8.71 17.36
N SER A 2 -7.65 9.67 16.63
CA SER A 2 -7.35 9.88 15.20
C SER A 2 -5.92 10.38 15.04
N ARG A 3 -5.10 9.69 14.25
CA ARG A 3 -3.73 10.13 13.94
C ARG A 3 -3.79 11.30 12.95
N SER A 4 -3.00 12.34 13.20
CA SER A 4 -2.82 13.43 12.24
C SER A 4 -2.07 12.92 11.00
N PRO A 5 -2.48 13.35 9.79
CA PRO A 5 -1.83 12.94 8.55
C PRO A 5 -0.35 13.34 8.53
N PRO A 6 0.49 12.63 7.77
CA PRO A 6 1.89 13.00 7.57
C PRO A 6 2.01 14.31 6.77
N PRO A 7 3.18 14.97 6.81
CA PRO A 7 3.46 16.11 5.93
C PRO A 7 3.24 15.75 4.45
N HIS A 8 2.72 16.71 3.67
CA HIS A 8 2.39 16.57 2.25
C HIS A 8 1.24 15.60 1.92
N TRP A 9 0.44 15.22 2.91
CA TRP A 9 -0.80 14.48 2.66
C TRP A 9 -1.83 15.34 1.88
N PRO A 10 -2.46 14.83 0.82
CA PRO A 10 -3.51 15.53 0.07
C PRO A 10 -4.72 15.87 0.94
N LYS A 11 -5.35 17.03 0.73
CA LYS A 11 -6.48 17.50 1.55
C LYS A 11 -7.78 16.74 1.26
N ASP A 12 -7.88 16.14 0.09
CA ASP A 12 -9.03 15.43 -0.48
C ASP A 12 -8.99 13.92 -0.21
N VAL A 13 -7.92 13.40 0.39
CA VAL A 13 -7.74 11.98 0.70
C VAL A 13 -7.86 11.77 2.21
N VAL A 14 -8.67 10.81 2.64
CA VAL A 14 -8.83 10.48 4.07
C VAL A 14 -7.62 9.68 4.57
N TYR A 15 -6.94 10.17 5.61
CA TYR A 15 -5.86 9.41 6.24
C TYR A 15 -6.41 8.30 7.15
N LEU A 16 -5.97 7.07 6.91
CA LEU A 16 -6.35 5.89 7.68
C LEU A 16 -5.20 5.45 8.59
N SER A 17 -5.54 5.20 9.84
CA SER A 17 -4.66 4.53 10.82
C SER A 17 -5.04 3.07 11.07
N SER A 18 -6.14 2.62 10.48
CA SER A 18 -6.70 1.27 10.61
C SER A 18 -7.48 0.93 9.33
N PRO A 19 -7.61 -0.37 8.99
CA PRO A 19 -8.42 -0.79 7.85
C PRO A 19 -9.88 -0.32 7.96
N THR A 20 -10.49 -0.02 6.82
CA THR A 20 -11.94 0.26 6.70
C THR A 20 -12.54 -0.77 5.76
N TYR A 21 -13.72 -1.30 6.08
CA TYR A 21 -14.39 -2.35 5.29
C TYR A 21 -15.61 -1.79 4.58
N HIS A 22 -15.75 -2.07 3.29
CA HIS A 22 -16.96 -1.83 2.53
C HIS A 22 -18.08 -2.80 2.94
N ALA A 23 -19.33 -2.42 2.69
CA ALA A 23 -20.50 -3.26 2.94
C ALA A 23 -20.51 -4.56 2.11
N SER A 24 -19.77 -4.60 0.99
CA SER A 24 -19.62 -5.79 0.14
C SER A 24 -18.83 -6.93 0.80
N VAL A 25 -18.07 -6.65 1.87
CA VAL A 25 -17.21 -7.67 2.50
C VAL A 25 -18.08 -8.58 3.34
N SER A 26 -18.14 -9.86 2.97
CA SER A 26 -18.88 -10.87 3.72
C SER A 26 -18.30 -11.08 5.12
N MET A 27 -19.11 -11.61 6.03
CA MET A 27 -18.66 -11.91 7.39
C MET A 27 -17.50 -12.92 7.40
N ASP A 28 -17.49 -13.88 6.47
CA ASP A 28 -16.42 -14.89 6.39
C ASP A 28 -15.14 -14.31 5.79
N ALA A 29 -15.24 -13.45 4.76
CA ALA A 29 -14.09 -12.69 4.26
C ALA A 29 -13.50 -11.77 5.35
N ARG A 30 -14.37 -11.15 6.16
CA ARG A 30 -13.94 -10.33 7.30
C ARG A 30 -13.27 -11.15 8.39
N LYS A 31 -13.78 -12.34 8.73
CA LYS A 31 -13.11 -13.26 9.67
C LYS A 31 -11.79 -13.78 9.13
N PHE A 32 -11.68 -14.00 7.83
CA PHE A 32 -10.43 -14.39 7.20
C PHE A 32 -9.35 -13.28 7.32
N MET A 33 -9.77 -12.04 7.07
CA MET A 33 -8.92 -10.85 7.21
C MET A 33 -8.59 -10.51 8.66
N GLU A 34 -9.55 -10.65 9.56
CA GLU A 34 -9.45 -10.30 10.99
C GLU A 34 -10.06 -11.43 11.84
N PRO A 35 -9.31 -12.52 12.07
CA PRO A 35 -9.82 -13.67 12.81
C PRO A 35 -10.12 -13.35 14.28
N SER A 36 -9.63 -12.22 14.80
CA SER A 36 -9.87 -11.80 16.18
C SER A 36 -10.17 -10.30 16.30
N PRO A 37 -11.26 -9.89 16.98
CA PRO A 37 -11.63 -8.49 17.19
C PRO A 37 -10.85 -7.79 18.32
N VAL A 38 -9.74 -8.39 18.79
CA VAL A 38 -8.95 -7.86 19.91
C VAL A 38 -8.51 -6.42 19.65
N LYS A 39 -8.51 -5.58 20.70
CA LYS A 39 -8.06 -4.17 20.65
C LYS A 39 -6.66 -4.08 20.07
N LYS A 40 -6.59 -3.74 18.78
CA LYS A 40 -5.35 -3.52 18.04
C LYS A 40 -4.64 -2.32 18.65
N GLY A 41 -3.37 -2.49 19.01
CA GLY A 41 -2.52 -1.38 19.44
C GLY A 41 -2.56 -0.25 18.41
N SER A 42 -2.41 1.00 18.84
CA SER A 42 -2.33 2.12 17.91
C SER A 42 -1.14 1.92 16.99
N TRP A 43 -1.40 1.65 15.72
CA TRP A 43 -0.38 1.58 14.68
C TRP A 43 0.42 2.88 14.73
N GLY A 44 1.74 2.80 14.92
CA GLY A 44 2.61 3.98 14.99
C GLY A 44 2.80 4.64 13.62
N LYS A 45 3.28 5.89 13.59
CA LYS A 45 3.81 6.52 12.37
C LYS A 45 4.98 5.69 11.86
N SER A 46 4.97 5.33 10.58
CA SER A 46 6.12 4.68 9.97
C SER A 46 7.24 5.72 9.86
N SER A 47 8.14 5.73 10.85
CA SER A 47 9.31 6.63 10.89
C SER A 47 10.37 6.28 9.85
N VAL A 48 10.16 5.20 9.08
CA VAL A 48 11.05 4.75 8.02
C VAL A 48 10.73 5.38 6.67
N VAL A 49 9.56 6.00 6.48
CA VAL A 49 9.14 6.59 5.20
C VAL A 49 8.80 8.08 5.29
N VAL A 50 8.89 8.77 4.16
CA VAL A 50 8.47 10.16 3.99
C VAL A 50 7.85 10.34 2.61
N ILE A 51 6.81 11.15 2.53
CA ILE A 51 6.15 11.52 1.26
C ILE A 51 6.83 12.77 0.71
N ARG A 52 7.19 12.73 -0.58
CA ARG A 52 7.82 13.87 -1.26
C ARG A 52 7.22 14.08 -2.64
N ARG A 53 7.22 15.33 -3.09
CA ARG A 53 6.88 15.66 -4.47
C ARG A 53 8.01 15.27 -5.40
N ILE A 54 7.66 14.70 -6.54
CA ILE A 54 8.58 14.31 -7.59
C ILE A 54 8.75 15.49 -8.53
N SER A 55 9.97 16.03 -8.61
CA SER A 55 10.32 17.21 -9.39
C SER A 55 11.21 16.92 -10.60
N ARG A 56 11.59 15.66 -10.81
CA ARG A 56 12.44 15.25 -11.94
C ARG A 56 11.59 15.10 -13.21
N PRO A 57 11.83 15.86 -14.28
CA PRO A 57 11.01 15.81 -15.50
C PRO A 57 11.00 14.44 -16.18
N GLU A 58 12.09 13.67 -16.04
CA GLU A 58 12.21 12.33 -16.64
C GLU A 58 11.45 11.26 -15.86
N HIS A 59 10.92 11.61 -14.68
CA HIS A 59 10.21 10.67 -13.84
C HIS A 59 8.80 10.40 -14.40
N PRO A 60 8.35 9.14 -14.54
CA PRO A 60 7.00 8.81 -15.02
C PRO A 60 5.88 9.48 -14.21
N ALA A 61 6.13 9.71 -12.92
CA ALA A 61 5.23 10.41 -11.99
C ALA A 61 5.64 11.88 -11.72
N PHE A 62 6.24 12.56 -12.70
CA PHE A 62 6.62 13.98 -12.58
C PHE A 62 5.43 14.84 -12.12
N GLY A 63 5.65 15.66 -11.10
CA GLY A 63 4.63 16.54 -10.51
C GLY A 63 3.76 15.88 -9.44
N GLN A 64 3.74 14.54 -9.36
CA GLN A 64 3.00 13.76 -8.36
C GLN A 64 3.83 13.54 -7.07
N LEU A 65 3.31 12.71 -6.17
CA LEU A 65 3.95 12.34 -4.90
C LEU A 65 4.55 10.93 -5.00
N GLY A 66 5.67 10.72 -4.31
CA GLY A 66 6.32 9.41 -4.16
C GLY A 66 6.63 9.09 -2.70
N LEU A 67 6.87 7.81 -2.44
CA LEU A 67 7.25 7.28 -1.14
C LEU A 67 8.78 7.11 -1.06
N PHE A 68 9.42 7.74 -0.08
CA PHE A 68 10.88 7.76 0.05
C PHE A 68 11.33 7.21 1.40
N ALA A 69 12.51 6.60 1.44
CA ALA A 69 13.11 6.12 2.68
C ALA A 69 13.62 7.30 3.54
N ALA A 70 13.08 7.46 4.75
CA ALA A 70 13.51 8.51 5.69
C ALA A 70 14.87 8.19 6.34
N LYS A 71 15.24 6.90 6.37
CA LYS A 71 16.51 6.36 6.87
C LYS A 71 16.91 5.12 6.05
N LYS A 72 18.11 4.58 6.27
CA LYS A 72 18.53 3.32 5.65
C LYS A 72 17.59 2.19 6.09
N ILE A 73 17.10 1.41 5.13
CA ILE A 73 16.25 0.25 5.34
C ILE A 73 17.08 -1.00 5.01
N PRO A 74 17.29 -1.92 5.96
CA PRO A 74 18.02 -3.17 5.68
C PRO A 74 17.29 -4.04 4.64
N PRO A 75 17.97 -5.02 4.04
CA PRO A 75 17.32 -6.02 3.20
C PRO A 75 16.17 -6.76 3.91
N LYS A 76 15.18 -7.25 3.15
CA LYS A 76 14.10 -8.13 3.63
C LYS A 76 13.38 -7.62 4.88
N THR A 77 13.21 -6.30 4.99
CA THR A 77 12.68 -5.64 6.17
C THR A 77 11.31 -5.06 5.85
N HIS A 78 10.36 -5.25 6.78
CA HIS A 78 9.03 -4.64 6.68
C HIS A 78 9.15 -3.12 6.74
N ILE A 79 8.51 -2.44 5.80
CA ILE A 79 8.55 -0.98 5.67
C ILE A 79 7.26 -0.36 6.20
N VAL A 80 6.13 -0.78 5.63
CA VAL A 80 4.80 -0.24 5.96
C VAL A 80 3.74 -1.24 5.48
N ASP A 81 2.67 -1.40 6.25
CA ASP A 81 1.48 -2.12 5.78
C ASP A 81 0.74 -1.23 4.78
N TYR A 82 0.30 -1.78 3.65
CA TYR A 82 -0.61 -1.14 2.71
C TYR A 82 -2.01 -1.12 3.30
N ILE A 83 -2.22 -0.29 4.33
CA ILE A 83 -3.54 0.07 4.89
C ILE A 83 -4.12 1.21 4.05
N ALA A 84 -3.95 1.09 2.75
CA ALA A 84 -4.22 2.12 1.80
C ALA A 84 -5.51 1.74 1.08
N GLY A 85 -6.64 1.84 1.80
CA GLY A 85 -7.93 1.76 1.14
C GLY A 85 -9.08 1.19 1.94
N GLU A 86 -10.24 1.25 1.30
CA GLU A 86 -11.42 0.48 1.68
C GLU A 86 -11.23 -0.96 1.21
N ILE A 87 -11.34 -1.93 2.13
CA ILE A 87 -11.35 -3.35 1.80
C ILE A 87 -12.72 -3.67 1.20
N HIS A 88 -12.76 -4.22 -0.02
CA HIS A 88 -13.98 -4.55 -0.74
C HIS A 88 -13.93 -5.94 -1.37
N CYS A 89 -15.10 -6.44 -1.79
CA CYS A 89 -15.21 -7.64 -2.62
C CYS A 89 -15.79 -7.35 -4.01
N GLU A 90 -15.90 -6.06 -4.36
CA GLU A 90 -16.38 -5.59 -5.67
C GLU A 90 -15.24 -5.46 -6.68
N ASN A 91 -15.56 -5.41 -7.97
CA ASN A 91 -14.59 -5.11 -9.01
C ASN A 91 -14.52 -3.58 -9.21
N ARG A 92 -13.43 -2.93 -8.80
CA ARG A 92 -13.23 -1.47 -8.95
C ARG A 92 -12.43 -1.18 -10.22
N LEU A 93 -13.04 -1.45 -11.37
CA LEU A 93 -12.39 -1.30 -12.70
C LEU A 93 -11.87 0.12 -12.97
N ASP A 94 -12.44 1.12 -12.29
CA ASP A 94 -12.16 2.54 -12.50
C ASP A 94 -11.07 3.08 -11.55
N SER A 95 -10.51 2.25 -10.66
CA SER A 95 -9.48 2.69 -9.70
C SER A 95 -8.07 2.30 -10.12
N ASP A 96 -7.18 3.29 -10.19
CA ASP A 96 -5.73 3.08 -10.34
C ASP A 96 -5.06 2.54 -9.05
N TYR A 97 -5.82 2.51 -7.96
CA TYR A 97 -5.34 2.21 -6.62
C TYR A 97 -5.92 0.91 -6.03
N ASP A 98 -6.66 0.11 -6.82
CA ASP A 98 -7.18 -1.18 -6.38
C ASP A 98 -6.13 -2.29 -6.48
N LEU A 99 -5.91 -2.99 -5.37
CA LEU A 99 -5.00 -4.13 -5.24
C LEU A 99 -5.76 -5.35 -4.70
N CYS A 100 -5.76 -6.44 -5.46
CA CYS A 100 -6.31 -7.73 -5.01
C CYS A 100 -5.36 -8.37 -3.99
N LEU A 101 -5.83 -8.49 -2.73
CA LEU A 101 -5.13 -9.16 -1.64
C LEU A 101 -5.25 -10.67 -1.73
N HIS A 102 -6.45 -11.16 -1.98
CA HIS A 102 -6.75 -12.58 -1.96
C HIS A 102 -7.87 -12.89 -2.92
N ARG A 103 -7.71 -13.97 -3.68
CA ARG A 103 -8.77 -14.52 -4.52
C ARG A 103 -9.22 -15.84 -3.92
N PHE A 104 -10.49 -15.91 -3.56
CA PHE A 104 -11.14 -17.13 -3.10
C PHE A 104 -11.41 -18.07 -4.27
N GLU A 105 -11.60 -19.36 -3.95
CA GLU A 105 -11.88 -20.40 -4.95
C GLU A 105 -13.20 -20.19 -5.70
N ASP A 106 -14.17 -19.51 -5.06
CA ASP A 106 -15.46 -19.13 -5.66
C ASP A 106 -15.35 -17.98 -6.68
N GLY A 107 -14.12 -17.47 -6.91
CA GLY A 107 -13.83 -16.39 -7.84
C GLY A 107 -13.91 -14.99 -7.23
N SER A 108 -14.47 -14.84 -6.02
CA SER A 108 -14.47 -13.56 -5.31
C SER A 108 -13.05 -13.15 -4.93
N CYS A 109 -12.76 -11.84 -4.94
CA CYS A 109 -11.48 -11.31 -4.50
C CYS A 109 -11.69 -10.24 -3.43
N ILE A 110 -10.82 -10.23 -2.42
CA ILE A 110 -10.67 -9.12 -1.48
C ILE A 110 -9.72 -8.11 -2.11
N GLY A 111 -10.27 -6.97 -2.54
CA GLY A 111 -9.53 -5.81 -3.03
C GLY A 111 -9.30 -4.78 -1.92
N VAL A 112 -8.35 -3.87 -2.17
CA VAL A 112 -8.08 -2.70 -1.33
C VAL A 112 -7.92 -1.50 -2.25
N ASP A 113 -8.83 -0.54 -2.15
CA ASP A 113 -8.83 0.66 -3.01
C ASP A 113 -8.33 1.90 -2.27
N ALA A 114 -7.14 2.37 -2.62
CA ALA A 114 -6.50 3.55 -2.03
C ALA A 114 -6.89 4.90 -2.66
N GLY A 115 -7.88 4.92 -3.56
CA GLY A 115 -8.21 6.10 -4.37
C GLY A 115 -8.60 7.32 -3.52
N ARG A 116 -9.46 7.10 -2.52
CA ARG A 116 -10.03 8.18 -1.68
C ARG A 116 -9.57 8.18 -0.23
N MET A 117 -8.92 7.10 0.21
CA MET A 117 -8.48 6.93 1.58
C MET A 117 -7.23 6.05 1.65
N GLY A 118 -6.43 6.20 2.69
CA GLY A 118 -5.30 5.30 2.91
C GLY A 118 -4.24 5.84 3.86
N ASN A 119 -3.07 5.21 3.82
CA ASN A 119 -1.90 5.65 4.57
C ASN A 119 -0.73 5.98 3.63
N GLU A 120 0.47 6.17 4.18
CA GLU A 120 1.68 6.54 3.42
C GLU A 120 1.96 5.59 2.25
N ALA A 121 1.59 4.31 2.36
CA ALA A 121 1.87 3.28 1.36
C ALA A 121 1.22 3.55 0.00
N ARG A 122 0.14 4.35 -0.07
CA ARG A 122 -0.54 4.70 -1.33
C ARG A 122 0.31 5.49 -2.32
N PHE A 123 1.44 6.06 -1.86
CA PHE A 123 2.37 6.83 -2.70
C PHE A 123 3.56 6.01 -3.20
N VAL A 124 3.55 4.69 -3.02
CA VAL A 124 4.55 3.81 -3.63
C VAL A 124 4.34 3.78 -5.14
N ASN A 125 5.41 3.99 -5.92
CA ASN A 125 5.34 4.01 -7.38
C ASN A 125 5.83 2.70 -8.00
N ASP A 126 5.48 2.46 -9.27
CA ASP A 126 6.06 1.36 -10.05
C ASP A 126 7.51 1.70 -10.43
N PHE A 127 8.39 0.71 -10.38
CA PHE A 127 9.82 0.90 -10.63
C PHE A 127 10.16 1.27 -12.09
N ARG A 128 9.31 0.96 -13.07
CA ARG A 128 9.61 1.16 -14.49
C ARG A 128 9.80 2.65 -14.79
N GLY A 129 10.92 2.99 -15.40
CA GLY A 129 11.31 4.38 -15.69
C GLY A 129 11.95 5.13 -14.50
N ILE A 130 12.07 4.48 -13.33
CA ILE A 130 12.70 5.03 -12.12
C ILE A 130 13.98 4.26 -11.77
N LYS A 131 13.92 2.92 -11.81
CA LYS A 131 15.02 1.99 -11.51
C LYS A 131 14.98 0.80 -12.48
N ASP A 132 16.11 0.09 -12.58
CA ASP A 132 16.21 -1.14 -13.39
C ASP A 132 15.37 -2.29 -12.80
N LYS A 133 15.21 -2.30 -11.48
CA LYS A 133 14.43 -3.32 -10.74
C LYS A 133 13.76 -2.70 -9.50
N PRO A 134 12.65 -3.28 -9.03
CA PRO A 134 12.01 -2.83 -7.80
C PRO A 134 12.94 -3.05 -6.59
N ASN A 135 12.97 -2.09 -5.67
CA ASN A 135 13.70 -2.20 -4.40
C ASN A 135 12.78 -2.57 -3.22
N ALA A 136 11.49 -2.68 -3.47
CA ALA A 136 10.52 -3.21 -2.52
C ALA A 136 9.52 -4.16 -3.21
N VAL A 137 8.85 -4.98 -2.42
CA VAL A 137 7.85 -5.94 -2.88
C VAL A 137 6.59 -5.87 -2.02
N PHE A 138 5.46 -6.13 -2.66
CA PHE A 138 4.22 -6.48 -1.98
C PHE A 138 4.31 -7.93 -1.51
N ALA A 139 4.02 -8.16 -0.24
CA ALA A 139 3.93 -9.51 0.32
C ALA A 139 2.89 -9.58 1.43
N ASP A 140 2.12 -10.65 1.42
CA ASP A 140 1.17 -10.97 2.48
C ASP A 140 1.89 -11.12 3.81
N ARG A 141 1.26 -10.58 4.85
CA ARG A 141 1.75 -10.65 6.22
C ARG A 141 0.56 -10.85 7.15
N ARG A 142 0.72 -11.76 8.11
CA ARG A 142 -0.14 -11.78 9.29
C ARG A 142 0.44 -10.87 10.35
N SER A 143 -0.38 -9.96 10.88
CA SER A 143 -0.01 -9.13 12.02
C SER A 143 0.19 -10.02 13.27
N GLU A 144 0.75 -9.45 14.34
CA GLU A 144 0.86 -10.13 15.64
C GLU A 144 -0.52 -10.55 16.20
N PHE A 145 -1.59 -9.94 15.71
CA PHE A 145 -2.97 -10.24 16.08
C PHE A 145 -3.67 -11.18 15.08
N GLY A 146 -2.94 -11.71 14.09
CA GLY A 146 -3.45 -12.64 13.08
C GLY A 146 -4.09 -12.00 11.86
N ASP A 147 -4.21 -10.67 11.81
CA ASP A 147 -4.84 -9.97 10.69
C ASP A 147 -4.03 -10.19 9.40
N LEU A 148 -4.69 -10.58 8.31
CA LEU A 148 -4.06 -10.61 6.99
C LEU A 148 -3.91 -9.19 6.44
N ARG A 149 -2.71 -8.85 5.96
CA ARG A 149 -2.38 -7.54 5.40
C ARG A 149 -1.44 -7.68 4.22
N MET A 150 -1.52 -6.72 3.32
CA MET A 150 -0.45 -6.50 2.35
C MET A 150 0.64 -5.64 2.98
N GLY A 151 1.85 -6.18 3.10
CA GLY A 151 3.03 -5.43 3.54
C GLY A 151 3.87 -4.98 2.35
N ILE A 152 4.50 -3.82 2.48
CA ILE A 152 5.63 -3.43 1.63
C ILE A 152 6.92 -3.81 2.35
N TRP A 153 7.76 -4.59 1.69
CA TRP A 153 9.03 -5.09 2.23
C TRP A 153 10.19 -4.67 1.33
N SER A 154 11.33 -4.34 1.91
CA SER A 154 12.55 -4.10 1.12
C SER A 154 13.03 -5.38 0.46
N SER A 155 13.62 -5.24 -0.73
CA SER A 155 14.22 -6.36 -1.46
C SER A 155 15.53 -6.82 -0.81
N HIS A 156 16.25 -7.73 -1.49
CA HIS A 156 17.50 -8.32 -0.99
C HIS A 156 18.66 -7.32 -0.87
N GLU A 157 18.57 -6.14 -1.49
CA GLU A 157 19.65 -5.14 -1.48
C GLU A 157 19.44 -4.05 -0.41
N GLY A 158 18.26 -4.00 0.22
CA GLY A 158 17.88 -2.91 1.10
C GLY A 158 17.68 -1.59 0.34
N ILE A 159 17.45 -0.50 1.08
CA ILE A 159 17.13 0.82 0.51
C ILE A 159 17.94 1.88 1.26
N LYS A 160 18.65 2.75 0.53
CA LYS A 160 19.42 3.84 1.14
C LYS A 160 18.50 4.97 1.59
N LYS A 161 18.93 5.75 2.58
CA LYS A 161 18.21 6.96 3.00
C LYS A 161 18.03 7.90 1.79
N GLY A 162 16.81 8.38 1.60
CA GLY A 162 16.45 9.32 0.54
C GLY A 162 16.14 8.66 -0.81
N GLU A 163 16.34 7.35 -0.97
CA GLU A 163 15.89 6.65 -2.17
C GLU A 163 14.37 6.52 -2.22
N GLU A 164 13.82 6.56 -3.43
CA GLU A 164 12.43 6.24 -3.68
C GLU A 164 12.21 4.74 -3.47
N ILE A 165 11.10 4.42 -2.80
CA ILE A 165 10.62 3.05 -2.59
C ILE A 165 9.69 2.76 -3.76
N VAL A 166 10.10 1.80 -4.58
CA VAL A 166 9.39 1.42 -5.79
C VAL A 166 9.16 -0.08 -5.82
N VAL A 167 7.96 -0.46 -6.24
CA VAL A 167 7.47 -1.83 -6.33
C VAL A 167 7.18 -2.18 -7.78
N SER A 168 6.81 -3.42 -8.06
CA SER A 168 6.15 -3.77 -9.32
C SER A 168 4.65 -3.82 -9.07
N TYR A 169 3.87 -3.02 -9.80
CA TYR A 169 2.40 -3.10 -9.80
C TYR A 169 1.87 -4.40 -10.42
N GLY A 170 2.72 -5.12 -11.16
CA GLY A 170 2.40 -6.42 -11.73
C GLY A 170 1.90 -6.32 -13.18
N LYS A 171 2.02 -7.42 -13.91
CA LYS A 171 1.75 -7.45 -15.36
C LYS A 171 0.29 -7.16 -15.68
N ALA A 172 -0.65 -7.68 -14.89
CA ALA A 172 -2.09 -7.48 -15.09
C ALA A 172 -2.50 -6.00 -14.99
N TRP A 173 -1.90 -5.25 -14.06
CA TRP A 173 -2.18 -3.83 -13.89
C TRP A 173 -1.76 -3.01 -15.13
N TRP A 174 -0.61 -3.36 -15.72
CA TRP A 174 -0.11 -2.73 -16.96
C TRP A 174 -0.92 -3.15 -18.18
N LEU A 175 -1.29 -4.43 -18.29
CA LEU A 175 -2.11 -4.94 -19.40
C LEU A 175 -3.48 -4.26 -19.47
N ALA A 176 -4.09 -3.95 -18.31
CA ALA A 176 -5.36 -3.23 -18.26
C ALA A 176 -5.28 -1.80 -18.82
N ARG A 177 -4.08 -1.24 -18.99
CA ARG A 177 -3.83 0.15 -19.41
C ARG A 177 -3.09 0.27 -20.74
N THR A 178 -2.55 -0.82 -21.27
CA THR A 178 -2.11 -0.91 -22.66
C THR A 178 -3.31 -1.22 -23.55
N LYS A 179 -3.79 -0.21 -24.28
CA LYS A 179 -4.65 -0.39 -25.45
C LYS A 179 -3.81 -0.74 -26.67
#